data_AF-A0A7Y2GX34-F1
#
_entry.id   AF-A0A7Y2GX34-F1
#
_cell.length_a   1.000
_cell.length_b   1.000
_cell.length_c   1.000
_cell.angle_alpha   90.00
_cell.angle_beta   90.00
_cell.angle_gamma   90.00
#
_symmetry.space_group_name_H-M   'P 1'
#
loop_
_entity.id
_entity.type
_entity.pdbx_description
1 polymer ?
#
loop_
_entity_poly.entity_id
_entity_poly.type
_entity_poly.pdbx_seq_one_letter_code
_entity_poly.pdbx_strand_id
1 'polypeptide(L)'
;MKHLGKLLYFVIIMVSSSVFLAGWATAGSLGVDPLFMELSPGKSGAIRIQNAGEKLATVEVLVFERVVDENGIQTRREADDDFIIFPPQAVIRPSSTQVIRFQPVSKDVGHSKSYFVTIKEIPIKLNDVPEGFHLNVVFAFDSAVHIVPRGVKEDPQAISAKPDVMWISRSDDAVIGNDGQVVKDEISVPAVSIEIENQGSKYFYIQDYNYIVTGINNAGHDITIDGWTSAEIVKHVPVVLVEPGKRRAFSLPLPIGTTAKDLTVSIKKR
;
A
#
# COMPACT_ATOMS: atom_id res chain seq x y z
N MET A 1 -19.17 -64.03 19.97
CA MET A 1 -18.01 -64.57 19.24
C MET A 1 -17.23 -63.43 18.61
N LYS A 2 -15.97 -63.25 19.04
CA LYS A 2 -14.81 -62.62 18.36
C LYS A 2 -14.96 -61.14 17.92
N HIS A 3 -14.42 -60.18 18.67
CA HIS A 3 -13.01 -59.71 18.77
C HIS A 3 -12.51 -58.85 17.61
N LEU A 4 -11.93 -57.70 18.00
CA LEU A 4 -10.80 -56.97 17.36
C LEU A 4 -11.06 -56.31 15.99
N GLY A 5 -10.60 -55.10 15.70
CA GLY A 5 -9.46 -54.39 16.27
C GLY A 5 -9.53 -52.85 16.17
N LYS A 6 -8.79 -52.25 17.10
CA LYS A 6 -8.36 -50.85 17.16
C LYS A 6 -7.23 -50.57 16.16
N LEU A 7 -6.88 -49.28 16.04
CA LEU A 7 -5.71 -48.65 15.39
C LEU A 7 -5.81 -48.52 13.86
N LEU A 8 -5.59 -47.34 13.28
CA LEU A 8 -4.34 -46.59 13.40
C LEU A 8 -4.52 -45.06 13.25
N TYR A 9 -3.85 -44.34 14.15
CA TYR A 9 -3.61 -42.91 14.14
C TYR A 9 -2.84 -42.48 12.87
N PHE A 10 -3.31 -41.42 12.19
CA PHE A 10 -2.42 -40.51 11.46
C PHE A 10 -2.69 -39.10 11.95
N VAL A 11 -1.96 -38.73 12.98
CA VAL A 11 -1.75 -37.34 13.38
C VAL A 11 -0.74 -36.77 12.38
N ILE A 12 -1.24 -36.04 11.39
CA ILE A 12 -0.40 -35.12 10.61
C ILE A 12 -0.35 -33.84 11.44
N ILE A 13 0.72 -33.68 12.21
CA ILE A 13 1.11 -32.37 12.72
C ILE A 13 1.61 -31.58 11.51
N MET A 14 0.71 -30.84 10.88
CA MET A 14 1.08 -29.81 9.93
C MET A 14 1.55 -28.61 10.76
N VAL A 15 2.87 -28.54 10.99
CA VAL A 15 3.52 -27.32 11.48
C VAL A 15 3.29 -26.26 10.41
N SER A 16 2.28 -25.41 10.63
CA SER A 16 2.09 -24.18 9.87
C SER A 16 3.20 -23.21 10.24
N SER A 17 4.37 -23.41 9.64
CA SER A 17 5.42 -22.38 9.60
C SER A 17 4.90 -21.28 8.69
N SER A 18 4.35 -20.23 9.28
CA SER A 18 4.15 -18.95 8.59
C SER A 18 5.53 -18.38 8.23
N VAL A 19 6.03 -18.77 7.06
CA VAL A 19 7.17 -18.11 6.42
C VAL A 19 6.66 -16.75 5.97
N PHE A 20 6.94 -15.72 6.75
CA PHE A 20 6.95 -14.35 6.23
C PHE A 20 8.06 -14.29 5.17
N LEU A 21 7.70 -14.52 3.90
CA LEU A 21 8.55 -14.17 2.78
C LEU A 21 8.65 -12.65 2.75
N ALA A 22 9.66 -12.11 3.43
CA ALA A 22 10.15 -10.76 3.16
C ALA A 22 10.71 -10.79 1.73
N GLY A 23 9.83 -10.53 0.76
CA GLY A 23 10.20 -10.43 -0.64
C GLY A 23 10.96 -9.13 -0.87
N TRP A 24 12.13 -9.22 -1.48
CA TRP A 24 12.85 -8.05 -1.99
C TRP A 24 12.09 -7.52 -3.20
N ALA A 25 11.73 -6.24 -3.21
CA ALA A 25 11.34 -5.60 -4.46
C ALA A 25 12.61 -5.28 -5.25
N THR A 26 12.80 -5.92 -6.40
CA THR A 26 13.90 -5.65 -7.32
C THR A 26 13.37 -4.83 -8.50
N ALA A 27 13.80 -3.58 -8.61
CA ALA A 27 13.62 -2.77 -9.82
C ALA A 27 14.99 -2.26 -10.24
N GLY A 28 15.49 -2.70 -11.40
CA GLY A 28 16.91 -2.55 -11.72
C GLY A 28 17.79 -3.41 -10.81
N SER A 29 19.04 -2.98 -10.62
CA SER A 29 20.01 -3.67 -9.78
C SER A 29 19.87 -3.38 -8.28
N LEU A 30 19.01 -2.44 -7.88
CA LEU A 30 18.84 -2.06 -6.48
C LEU A 30 17.63 -2.77 -5.85
N GLY A 31 17.80 -3.25 -4.62
CA GLY A 31 16.74 -3.80 -3.78
C GLY A 31 16.70 -3.08 -2.44
N VAL A 32 15.50 -2.80 -1.92
CA VAL A 32 15.29 -2.06 -0.66
C VAL A 32 14.40 -2.87 0.28
N ASP A 33 14.80 -2.98 1.54
CA ASP A 33 14.05 -3.70 2.58
C ASP A 33 14.25 -3.09 3.98
N PRO A 34 13.20 -2.93 4.81
CA PRO A 34 11.80 -3.21 4.49
C PRO A 34 11.14 -2.04 3.73
N LEU A 35 10.05 -2.34 3.01
CA LEU A 35 9.20 -1.32 2.38
C LEU A 35 8.10 -0.78 3.31
N PHE A 36 7.95 -1.38 4.49
CA PHE A 36 6.98 -0.97 5.51
C PHE A 36 7.60 -1.14 6.90
N MET A 37 7.40 -0.14 7.76
CA MET A 37 7.85 -0.19 9.15
C MET A 37 6.95 0.67 10.05
N GLU A 38 6.63 0.15 11.24
CA GLU A 38 6.12 0.98 12.34
C GLU A 38 7.23 1.18 13.39
N LEU A 39 7.41 2.42 13.84
CA LEU A 39 8.36 2.80 14.88
C LEU A 39 7.65 3.54 16.00
N SER A 40 8.05 3.32 17.24
CA SER A 40 7.67 4.23 18.32
C SER A 40 8.46 5.54 18.24
N PRO A 41 7.91 6.67 18.73
CA PRO A 41 8.64 7.93 18.82
C PRO A 41 10.02 7.77 19.46
N GLY A 42 11.03 8.36 18.83
CA GLY A 42 12.42 8.32 19.28
C GLY A 42 13.14 6.97 19.12
N LYS A 43 12.50 5.94 18.56
CA LYS A 43 13.15 4.64 18.28
C LYS A 43 13.73 4.60 16.88
N SER A 44 14.97 4.14 16.76
CA SER A 44 15.65 4.01 15.47
C SER A 44 15.11 2.85 14.66
N GLY A 45 15.00 3.05 13.35
CA GLY A 45 14.78 2.02 12.32
C GLY A 45 16.02 1.82 11.46
N ALA A 46 15.96 0.82 10.58
CA ALA A 46 17.00 0.57 9.59
C ALA A 46 16.40 0.07 8.28
N ILE A 47 16.92 0.59 7.17
CA ILE A 47 16.62 0.12 5.81
C ILE A 47 17.91 -0.40 5.19
N ARG A 48 17.84 -1.57 4.56
CA ARG A 48 18.91 -2.21 3.82
C ARG A 48 18.71 -1.91 2.33
N ILE A 49 19.79 -1.49 1.69
CA ILE A 49 19.84 -1.23 0.26
C ILE A 49 20.86 -2.19 -0.32
N GLN A 50 20.40 -3.16 -1.09
CA GLN A 50 21.23 -4.13 -1.79
C GLN A 50 21.49 -3.64 -3.21
N ASN A 51 22.74 -3.68 -3.64
CA ASN A 51 23.10 -3.55 -5.05
C ASN A 51 23.43 -4.93 -5.61
N ALA A 52 22.49 -5.52 -6.33
CA ALA A 52 22.64 -6.77 -7.07
C ALA A 52 23.22 -6.58 -8.48
N GLY A 53 23.62 -5.36 -8.84
CA GLY A 53 24.19 -5.02 -10.14
C GLY A 53 25.70 -5.15 -10.18
N GLU A 54 26.23 -4.95 -11.38
CA GLU A 54 27.67 -5.06 -11.68
C GLU A 54 28.41 -3.72 -11.54
N LYS A 55 27.69 -2.61 -11.35
CA LYS A 55 28.24 -1.25 -11.22
C LYS A 55 28.03 -0.67 -9.83
N LEU A 56 28.83 0.32 -9.47
CA LEU A 56 28.62 1.13 -8.26
C LEU A 56 27.28 1.88 -8.36
N ALA A 57 26.53 1.91 -7.26
CA ALA A 57 25.32 2.72 -7.13
C ALA A 57 25.55 3.82 -6.09
N THR A 58 25.18 5.05 -6.40
CA THR A 58 25.16 6.15 -5.41
C THR A 58 23.72 6.45 -5.07
N VAL A 59 23.42 6.52 -3.79
CA VAL A 59 22.06 6.78 -3.30
C VAL A 59 22.03 7.95 -2.32
N GLU A 60 20.91 8.63 -2.31
CA GLU A 60 20.52 9.64 -1.33
C GLU A 60 19.24 9.20 -0.63
N VAL A 61 19.12 9.56 0.63
CA VAL A 61 17.95 9.28 1.47
C VAL A 61 17.22 10.60 1.70
N LEU A 62 15.96 10.64 1.30
CA LEU A 62 15.05 11.78 1.49
C LEU A 62 13.86 11.33 2.34
N VAL A 63 13.30 12.24 3.13
CA VAL A 63 12.10 11.96 3.93
C VAL A 63 10.97 12.89 3.57
N PHE A 64 9.81 12.29 3.30
CA PHE A 64 8.58 13.01 3.04
C PHE A 64 7.48 12.58 4.00
N GLU A 65 6.79 13.53 4.60
CA GLU A 65 5.52 13.25 5.25
C GLU A 65 4.45 12.95 4.19
N ARG A 66 3.66 11.91 4.45
CA ARG A 66 2.56 11.47 3.60
C ARG A 66 1.31 12.21 4.03
N VAL A 67 0.81 13.07 3.17
CA VAL A 67 -0.45 13.79 3.37
C VAL A 67 -1.42 13.33 2.31
N VAL A 68 -2.59 12.86 2.73
CA VAL A 68 -3.62 12.31 1.85
C VAL A 68 -4.90 13.10 2.04
N ASP A 69 -5.39 13.68 0.95
CA ASP A 69 -6.66 14.41 1.00
C ASP A 69 -7.87 13.48 0.97
N GLU A 70 -9.06 14.06 1.13
CA GLU A 70 -10.33 13.32 1.17
C GLU A 70 -10.59 12.51 -0.11
N ASN A 71 -10.08 12.96 -1.26
CA ASN A 71 -10.23 12.31 -2.55
C ASN A 71 -9.15 11.25 -2.83
N GLY A 72 -8.20 11.07 -1.92
CA GLY A 72 -7.09 10.14 -2.09
C GLY A 72 -5.95 10.64 -2.93
N ILE A 73 -5.83 11.94 -3.11
CA ILE A 73 -4.64 12.54 -3.68
C ILE A 73 -3.58 12.55 -2.59
N GLN A 74 -2.50 11.79 -2.80
CA GLN A 74 -1.35 11.77 -1.92
C GLN A 74 -0.35 12.84 -2.35
N THR A 75 0.03 13.70 -1.41
CA THR A 75 1.08 14.70 -1.55
C THR A 75 2.25 14.38 -0.63
N ARG A 76 3.44 14.83 -1.03
CA ARG A 76 4.69 14.67 -0.27
C ARG A 76 5.09 16.03 0.28
N ARG A 77 5.26 16.14 1.60
CA ARG A 77 5.84 17.32 2.25
C ARG A 77 7.24 16.98 2.74
N GLU A 78 8.24 17.77 2.40
CA GLU A 78 9.61 17.58 2.88
C GLU A 78 9.66 17.51 4.41
N ALA A 79 10.37 16.52 4.94
CA ALA A 79 10.38 16.18 6.36
C ALA A 79 11.73 15.62 6.83
N ASP A 80 12.83 15.95 6.15
CA ASP A 80 14.17 15.51 6.55
C ASP A 80 14.52 15.93 7.98
N ASP A 81 14.10 17.13 8.40
CA ASP A 81 14.28 17.67 9.75
C ASP A 81 13.47 16.94 10.85
N ASP A 82 12.61 15.98 10.49
CA ASP A 82 11.92 15.11 11.44
C ASP A 82 12.75 13.86 11.77
N PHE A 83 13.87 13.62 11.09
CA PHE A 83 14.68 12.41 11.25
C PHE A 83 16.18 12.71 11.34
N ILE A 84 16.87 11.98 12.22
CA ILE A 84 18.31 11.81 12.14
C ILE A 84 18.58 10.62 11.22
N ILE A 85 19.31 10.84 10.13
CA ILE A 85 19.57 9.82 9.10
C ILE A 85 21.07 9.61 8.97
N PHE A 86 21.50 8.34 8.95
CA PHE A 86 22.91 7.99 8.80
C PHE A 86 23.14 6.70 7.99
N PRO A 87 23.99 6.75 6.96
CA PRO A 87 24.44 7.96 6.27
C PRO A 87 23.28 8.57 5.43
N PRO A 88 23.23 9.89 5.22
CA PRO A 88 22.23 10.51 4.33
C PRO A 88 22.49 10.23 2.85
N GLN A 89 23.74 9.93 2.48
CA GLN A 89 24.15 9.51 1.14
C GLN A 89 25.16 8.36 1.25
N ALA A 90 25.15 7.43 0.29
CA ALA A 90 26.07 6.30 0.29
C ALA A 90 26.45 5.83 -1.12
N VAL A 91 27.66 5.30 -1.25
CA VAL A 91 28.12 4.57 -2.45
C VAL A 91 28.12 3.07 -2.12
N ILE A 92 27.38 2.30 -2.92
CA ILE A 92 27.17 0.87 -2.72
C ILE A 92 27.87 0.10 -3.83
N ARG A 93 28.84 -0.73 -3.45
CA ARG A 93 29.59 -1.59 -4.37
C ARG A 93 28.69 -2.66 -5.01
N PRO A 94 29.07 -3.20 -6.19
CA PRO A 94 28.46 -4.39 -6.75
C PRO A 94 28.33 -5.51 -5.72
N SER A 95 27.21 -6.23 -5.78
CA SER A 95 26.88 -7.36 -4.89
C SER A 95 26.99 -7.05 -3.38
N SER A 96 26.88 -5.79 -2.99
CA SER A 96 27.03 -5.33 -1.61
C SER A 96 25.74 -4.75 -1.05
N THR A 97 25.66 -4.64 0.28
CA THR A 97 24.52 -4.06 0.99
C THR A 97 24.96 -2.89 1.85
N GLN A 98 24.23 -1.78 1.77
CA GLN A 98 24.36 -0.64 2.67
C GLN A 98 23.17 -0.63 3.64
N VAL A 99 23.45 -0.36 4.92
CA VAL A 99 22.40 -0.13 5.93
C VAL A 99 22.29 1.37 6.19
N ILE A 100 21.10 1.92 6.01
CA ILE A 100 20.73 3.27 6.40
C ILE A 100 20.00 3.16 7.75
N ARG A 101 20.51 3.87 8.76
CA ARG A 101 19.84 4.04 10.04
C ARG A 101 19.10 5.35 10.05
N PHE A 102 17.90 5.37 10.59
CA PHE A 102 17.14 6.59 10.75
C PHE A 102 16.43 6.57 12.10
N GLN A 103 16.25 7.74 12.70
CA GLN A 103 15.59 7.88 13.99
C GLN A 103 14.72 9.14 13.97
N PRO A 104 13.42 9.05 14.27
CA PRO A 104 12.57 10.22 14.35
C PRO A 104 13.00 11.14 15.51
N VAL A 105 13.21 12.41 15.21
CA VAL A 105 13.41 13.51 16.17
C VAL A 105 12.01 13.85 16.69
N SER A 106 11.57 13.19 17.76
CA SER A 106 10.17 13.24 18.23
C SER A 106 9.59 14.66 18.31
N LYS A 107 8.52 14.94 17.55
CA LYS A 107 7.76 16.20 17.59
C LYS A 107 6.28 16.03 17.95
N ASP A 108 5.71 14.83 17.87
CA ASP A 108 4.30 14.56 18.18
C ASP A 108 4.15 13.22 18.92
N VAL A 109 3.37 13.24 20.00
CA VAL A 109 3.15 12.11 20.91
C VAL A 109 1.69 11.69 21.01
N GLY A 110 0.77 12.40 20.36
CA GLY A 110 -0.68 12.17 20.49
C GLY A 110 -1.28 11.37 19.33
N HIS A 111 -0.68 11.49 18.14
CA HIS A 111 -1.19 10.87 16.92
C HIS A 111 -0.07 10.18 16.16
N SER A 112 -0.41 9.15 15.39
CA SER A 112 0.56 8.56 14.47
C SER A 112 0.80 9.47 13.27
N LYS A 113 2.03 9.50 12.78
CA LYS A 113 2.39 10.17 11.52
C LYS A 113 2.93 9.17 10.51
N SER A 114 2.69 9.44 9.24
CA SER A 114 3.07 8.56 8.14
C SER A 114 4.08 9.26 7.25
N TYR A 115 5.17 8.59 6.92
CA TYR A 115 6.27 9.12 6.12
C TYR A 115 6.63 8.13 5.01
N PHE A 116 7.23 8.66 3.94
CA PHE A 116 8.10 7.91 3.07
C PHE A 116 9.55 8.24 3.40
N VAL A 117 10.34 7.20 3.65
CA VAL A 117 11.79 7.29 3.54
C VAL A 117 12.14 6.82 2.13
N THR A 118 12.48 7.78 1.27
CA THR A 118 12.76 7.57 -0.15
C THR A 118 14.25 7.34 -0.36
N ILE A 119 14.61 6.20 -0.93
CA ILE A 119 15.97 5.87 -1.37
C ILE A 119 16.02 6.21 -2.85
N LYS A 120 16.76 7.26 -3.21
CA LYS A 120 16.88 7.75 -4.58
C LYS A 120 18.27 7.49 -5.10
N GLU A 121 18.37 6.82 -6.25
CA GLU A 121 19.63 6.68 -6.96
C GLU A 121 20.04 8.02 -7.59
N ILE A 122 21.33 8.36 -7.49
CA ILE A 122 21.93 9.51 -8.16
C ILE A 122 22.64 8.99 -9.41
N PRO A 123 22.19 9.33 -10.63
CA PRO A 123 22.86 8.91 -11.84
C PRO A 123 24.22 9.59 -11.95
N ILE A 124 25.28 8.80 -12.10
CA ILE A 124 26.63 9.31 -12.35
C ILE A 124 26.88 9.19 -13.85
N LYS A 125 27.16 10.30 -14.52
CA LYS A 125 27.60 10.28 -15.92
C LYS A 125 29.04 9.77 -15.96
N LEU A 126 29.27 8.61 -16.57
CA LEU A 126 30.62 8.17 -16.97
C LEU A 126 30.86 8.74 -18.37
N ASN A 127 31.91 9.53 -18.53
CA ASN A 127 32.17 10.37 -19.72
C ASN A 127 32.58 9.63 -21.01
N ASP A 128 32.38 8.31 -21.10
CA ASP A 128 32.83 7.50 -22.25
C ASP A 128 31.69 6.63 -22.82
N VAL A 129 30.75 7.25 -23.54
CA VAL A 129 29.74 6.48 -24.29
C VAL A 129 29.54 7.09 -25.69
N PRO A 130 29.62 6.29 -26.79
CA PRO A 130 29.45 6.77 -28.17
C PRO A 130 28.05 7.37 -28.45
N GLU A 131 27.97 8.18 -29.52
CA GLU A 131 26.71 8.79 -29.99
C GLU A 131 25.61 7.75 -30.27
N GLY A 132 24.46 7.94 -29.62
CA GLY A 132 23.27 7.08 -29.71
C GLY A 132 22.16 7.55 -28.76
N PHE A 133 20.94 7.03 -28.90
CA PHE A 133 19.84 7.31 -27.97
C PHE A 133 20.06 6.56 -26.64
N HIS A 134 20.21 7.30 -25.55
CA HIS A 134 20.47 6.75 -24.21
C HIS A 134 19.28 7.01 -23.28
N LEU A 135 18.59 5.95 -22.86
CA LEU A 135 17.56 6.02 -21.81
C LEU A 135 18.23 5.90 -20.44
N ASN A 136 18.28 6.99 -19.68
CA ASN A 136 18.73 6.98 -18.30
C ASN A 136 17.53 6.76 -17.36
N VAL A 137 17.42 5.56 -16.80
CA VAL A 137 16.42 5.25 -15.76
C VAL A 137 17.04 5.52 -14.39
N VAL A 138 16.34 6.28 -13.54
CA VAL A 138 16.74 6.56 -12.16
C VAL A 138 15.75 5.89 -11.23
N PHE A 139 16.24 5.04 -10.32
CA PHE A 139 15.38 4.34 -9.37
C PHE A 139 15.15 5.18 -8.10
N ALA A 140 13.90 5.17 -7.63
CA ALA A 140 13.52 5.68 -6.33
C ALA A 140 12.59 4.67 -5.64
N PHE A 141 12.93 4.27 -4.42
CA PHE A 141 12.14 3.35 -3.63
C PHE A 141 11.60 4.07 -2.41
N ASP A 142 10.30 3.97 -2.18
CA ASP A 142 9.67 4.48 -0.96
C ASP A 142 9.50 3.35 0.06
N SER A 143 10.09 3.53 1.23
CA SER A 143 9.73 2.76 2.42
C SER A 143 8.68 3.52 3.22
N ALA A 144 7.51 2.93 3.42
CA ALA A 144 6.46 3.49 4.25
C ALA A 144 6.82 3.34 5.74
N VAL A 145 7.09 4.46 6.40
CA VAL A 145 7.47 4.50 7.81
C VAL A 145 6.39 5.21 8.60
N HIS A 146 5.81 4.53 9.59
CA HIS A 146 4.81 5.11 10.47
C HIS A 146 5.40 5.30 11.86
N ILE A 147 5.31 6.52 12.39
CA ILE A 147 5.64 6.82 13.77
C ILE A 147 4.36 6.68 14.59
N VAL A 148 4.31 5.67 15.47
CA VAL A 148 3.11 5.28 16.22
C VAL A 148 3.37 5.42 17.72
N PRO A 149 2.83 6.46 18.38
CA PRO A 149 2.91 6.60 19.83
C PRO A 149 2.24 5.43 20.56
N ARG A 150 2.60 5.22 21.82
CA ARG A 150 1.99 4.15 22.61
C ARG A 150 0.53 4.49 22.93
N GLY A 151 -0.37 3.54 22.75
CA GLY A 151 -1.77 3.65 23.18
C GLY A 151 -2.71 4.34 22.19
N VAL A 152 -2.20 4.82 21.06
CA VAL A 152 -3.05 5.31 19.96
C VAL A 152 -3.80 4.16 19.30
N LYS A 153 -5.00 4.45 18.80
CA LYS A 153 -5.86 3.46 18.14
C LYS A 153 -6.51 4.07 16.91
N GLU A 154 -6.75 3.22 15.94
CA GLU A 154 -7.60 3.50 14.78
C GLU A 154 -9.07 3.47 15.21
N ASP A 155 -9.91 4.28 14.55
CA ASP A 155 -11.36 4.27 14.76
C ASP A 155 -12.08 4.68 13.46
N PRO A 156 -12.17 3.77 12.47
CA PRO A 156 -12.86 4.06 11.22
C PRO A 156 -14.37 4.10 11.43
N GLN A 157 -14.97 5.23 11.09
CA GLN A 157 -16.40 5.45 11.12
C GLN A 157 -16.94 5.64 9.70
N ALA A 158 -18.01 4.92 9.38
CA ALA A 158 -18.73 5.14 8.13
C ALA A 158 -19.52 6.44 8.21
N ILE A 159 -19.30 7.35 7.26
CA ILE A 159 -20.03 8.60 7.15
C ILE A 159 -21.19 8.46 6.17
N SER A 160 -20.93 7.88 5.00
CA SER A 160 -21.98 7.60 4.02
C SER A 160 -21.62 6.45 3.07
N ALA A 161 -22.66 5.85 2.47
CA ALA A 161 -22.56 4.94 1.35
C ALA A 161 -23.64 5.31 0.33
N LYS A 162 -23.27 5.48 -0.94
CA LYS A 162 -24.20 5.89 -2.00
C LYS A 162 -23.99 5.05 -3.26
N PRO A 163 -25.06 4.70 -4.00
CA PRO A 163 -24.90 4.14 -5.34
C PRO A 163 -24.05 5.07 -6.21
N ASP A 164 -23.15 4.47 -6.98
CA ASP A 164 -22.22 5.16 -7.87
C ASP A 164 -21.99 4.31 -9.13
N VAL A 165 -21.21 4.82 -10.09
CA VAL A 165 -20.78 4.09 -11.29
C VAL A 165 -19.28 4.24 -11.45
N MET A 166 -18.59 3.12 -11.70
CA MET A 166 -17.14 3.11 -11.93
C MET A 166 -16.82 2.59 -13.33
N TRP A 167 -15.81 3.18 -13.96
CA TRP A 167 -15.23 2.69 -15.21
C TRP A 167 -14.05 1.77 -14.90
N ILE A 168 -14.11 0.53 -15.39
CA ILE A 168 -13.04 -0.46 -15.20
C ILE A 168 -12.56 -0.98 -16.55
N SER A 169 -11.27 -1.30 -16.64
CA SER A 169 -10.72 -1.95 -17.83
C SER A 169 -11.20 -3.40 -17.91
N ARG A 170 -11.65 -3.83 -19.10
CA ARG A 170 -12.07 -5.22 -19.37
C ARG A 170 -10.85 -6.15 -19.53
N SER A 171 -9.74 -5.62 -20.02
CA SER A 171 -8.45 -6.32 -20.12
C SER A 171 -7.35 -5.53 -19.42
N ASP A 172 -6.41 -6.23 -18.82
CA ASP A 172 -5.15 -5.60 -18.37
C ASP A 172 -4.21 -5.36 -19.57
N ASP A 173 -4.47 -6.01 -20.71
CA ASP A 173 -3.74 -5.82 -21.97
C ASP A 173 -4.15 -4.53 -22.67
N ALA A 174 -3.14 -3.83 -23.21
CA ALA A 174 -3.36 -2.68 -24.08
C ALA A 174 -3.99 -3.14 -25.40
N VAL A 175 -5.22 -2.70 -25.67
CA VAL A 175 -5.86 -2.92 -26.97
C VAL A 175 -5.33 -1.86 -27.93
N ILE A 176 -4.69 -2.27 -29.03
CA ILE A 176 -4.23 -1.35 -30.07
C ILE A 176 -5.34 -1.21 -31.11
N GLY A 177 -5.82 0.02 -31.28
CA GLY A 177 -6.79 0.38 -32.31
C GLY A 177 -6.19 0.29 -33.71
N ASN A 178 -7.06 0.29 -34.72
CA ASN A 178 -6.64 0.23 -36.13
C ASN A 178 -5.77 1.41 -36.57
N ASP A 179 -5.76 2.50 -35.80
CA ASP A 179 -4.93 3.69 -35.98
C ASP A 179 -3.58 3.63 -35.22
N GLY A 180 -3.28 2.51 -34.57
CA GLY A 180 -2.08 2.31 -33.77
C GLY A 180 -2.14 2.94 -32.38
N GLN A 181 -3.26 3.52 -31.96
CA GLN A 181 -3.43 4.09 -30.62
C GLN A 181 -3.87 3.04 -29.61
N VAL A 182 -3.48 3.22 -28.35
CA VAL A 182 -4.03 2.41 -27.25
C VAL A 182 -5.48 2.81 -27.02
N VAL A 183 -6.40 1.92 -27.34
CA VAL A 183 -7.82 2.02 -27.01
C VAL A 183 -8.02 1.47 -25.61
N LYS A 184 -8.60 2.26 -24.72
CA LYS A 184 -9.01 1.77 -23.40
C LYS A 184 -10.32 1.00 -23.55
N ASP A 185 -10.28 -0.32 -23.45
CA ASP A 185 -11.49 -1.15 -23.42
C ASP A 185 -12.10 -1.09 -22.01
N GLU A 186 -12.81 0.01 -21.72
CA GLU A 186 -13.45 0.25 -20.43
C GLU A 186 -14.94 -0.11 -20.46
N ILE A 187 -15.44 -0.61 -19.33
CA ILE A 187 -16.86 -0.85 -19.08
C ILE A 187 -17.31 -0.11 -17.82
N SER A 188 -18.49 0.51 -17.88
CA SER A 188 -19.15 1.05 -16.68
C SER A 188 -19.78 -0.08 -15.88
N VAL A 189 -19.45 -0.17 -14.60
CA VAL A 189 -20.07 -1.10 -13.65
C VAL A 189 -20.74 -0.33 -12.51
N PRO A 190 -21.82 -0.87 -11.91
CA PRO A 190 -22.36 -0.32 -10.67
C PRO A 190 -21.28 -0.30 -9.59
N ALA A 191 -21.29 0.73 -8.75
CA ALA A 191 -20.34 0.92 -7.67
C ALA A 191 -21.04 1.45 -6.43
N VAL A 192 -20.32 1.45 -5.32
CA VAL A 192 -20.69 2.17 -4.10
C VAL A 192 -19.60 3.18 -3.80
N SER A 193 -20.01 4.45 -3.66
CA SER A 193 -19.16 5.50 -3.11
C SER A 193 -19.28 5.46 -1.60
N ILE A 194 -18.16 5.28 -0.91
CA ILE A 194 -18.06 5.17 0.53
C ILE A 194 -17.25 6.36 1.06
N GLU A 195 -17.81 7.06 2.05
CA GLU A 195 -17.09 8.07 2.83
C GLU A 195 -16.86 7.53 4.23
N ILE A 196 -15.60 7.57 4.68
CA ILE A 196 -15.20 7.19 6.04
C ILE A 196 -14.41 8.30 6.72
N GLU A 197 -14.37 8.27 8.03
CA GLU A 197 -13.57 9.14 8.87
C GLU A 197 -12.75 8.32 9.85
N ASN A 198 -11.47 8.63 10.02
CA ASN A 198 -10.67 8.10 11.11
C ASN A 198 -10.85 8.98 12.35
N GLN A 199 -11.74 8.61 13.26
CA GLN A 199 -11.92 9.32 14.53
C GLN A 199 -10.86 8.94 15.58
N GLY A 200 -9.95 8.04 15.21
CA GLY A 200 -8.87 7.56 16.05
C GLY A 200 -7.61 8.43 15.98
N SER A 201 -6.64 8.08 16.80
CA SER A 201 -5.31 8.69 16.84
C SER A 201 -4.22 7.86 16.13
N LYS A 202 -4.54 6.66 15.66
CA LYS A 202 -3.68 5.84 14.79
C LYS A 202 -4.19 5.89 13.35
N TYR A 203 -3.29 6.00 12.39
CA TYR A 203 -3.57 5.78 10.98
C TYR A 203 -4.13 4.37 10.77
N PHE A 204 -4.85 4.18 9.67
CA PHE A 204 -5.17 2.84 9.20
C PHE A 204 -5.11 2.77 7.68
N TYR A 205 -5.11 1.55 7.17
CA TYR A 205 -5.24 1.29 5.75
C TYR A 205 -6.61 0.74 5.41
N ILE A 206 -7.24 1.27 4.36
CA ILE A 206 -8.59 0.91 3.92
C ILE A 206 -8.70 -0.62 3.69
N GLN A 207 -7.68 -1.25 3.08
CA GLN A 207 -7.71 -2.69 2.78
C GLN A 207 -7.67 -3.62 4.00
N ASP A 208 -7.36 -3.11 5.19
CA ASP A 208 -7.31 -3.89 6.44
C ASP A 208 -8.70 -4.10 7.05
N TYR A 209 -9.75 -3.55 6.43
CA TYR A 209 -11.13 -3.66 6.86
C TYR A 209 -12.00 -4.37 5.83
N ASN A 210 -13.05 -5.01 6.34
CA ASN A 210 -14.20 -5.48 5.60
C ASN A 210 -15.25 -4.37 5.53
N TYR A 211 -15.78 -4.15 4.33
CA TYR A 211 -16.88 -3.22 4.07
C TYR A 211 -18.09 -4.03 3.65
N ILE A 212 -19.05 -4.23 4.55
CA ILE A 212 -20.28 -4.96 4.27
C ILE A 212 -21.32 -3.94 3.85
N VAL A 213 -21.83 -4.06 2.63
CA VAL A 213 -22.81 -3.12 2.09
C VAL A 213 -24.18 -3.75 2.06
N THR A 214 -25.17 -3.05 2.64
CA THR A 214 -26.56 -3.47 2.69
C THR A 214 -27.47 -2.38 2.12
N GLY A 215 -28.58 -2.75 1.51
CA GLY A 215 -29.51 -1.77 0.95
C GLY A 215 -30.73 -2.41 0.30
N ILE A 216 -31.47 -1.60 -0.46
CA ILE A 216 -32.67 -2.02 -1.18
C ILE A 216 -32.45 -1.76 -2.68
N ASN A 217 -32.74 -2.77 -3.50
CA ASN A 217 -32.65 -2.64 -4.95
C ASN A 217 -33.86 -1.91 -5.55
N ASN A 218 -33.82 -1.66 -6.87
CA ASN A 218 -34.91 -0.94 -7.55
C ASN A 218 -36.25 -1.69 -7.54
N ALA A 219 -36.25 -3.00 -7.28
CA ALA A 219 -37.45 -3.83 -7.14
C ALA A 219 -37.97 -3.91 -5.69
N GLY A 220 -37.32 -3.27 -4.73
CA GLY A 220 -37.73 -3.29 -3.32
C GLY A 220 -37.21 -4.50 -2.52
N HIS A 221 -36.30 -5.30 -3.06
CA HIS A 221 -35.69 -6.42 -2.34
C HIS A 221 -34.39 -6.00 -1.65
N ASP A 222 -34.15 -6.56 -0.47
CA ASP A 222 -32.90 -6.40 0.26
C ASP A 222 -31.72 -6.98 -0.53
N ILE A 223 -30.61 -6.25 -0.52
CA ILE A 223 -29.33 -6.69 -1.05
C ILE A 223 -28.26 -6.64 0.03
N THR A 224 -27.40 -7.64 0.03
CA THR A 224 -26.17 -7.67 0.84
C THR A 224 -25.02 -7.97 -0.11
N ILE A 225 -24.00 -7.13 -0.09
CA ILE A 225 -22.74 -7.35 -0.79
C ILE A 225 -21.71 -7.70 0.26
N ASP A 226 -21.24 -8.95 0.18
CA ASP A 226 -20.10 -9.42 0.95
C ASP A 226 -18.89 -8.58 0.56
N GLY A 227 -18.16 -8.08 1.56
CA GLY A 227 -17.08 -7.11 1.33
C GLY A 227 -15.98 -7.63 0.42
N TRP A 228 -15.20 -6.70 -0.12
CA TRP A 228 -14.06 -6.97 -1.02
C TRP A 228 -12.92 -7.67 -0.28
N THR A 229 -11.99 -8.28 -1.01
CA THR A 229 -10.67 -8.68 -0.51
C THR A 229 -9.74 -7.48 -0.43
N SER A 230 -8.63 -7.60 0.32
CA SER A 230 -7.62 -6.53 0.37
C SER A 230 -7.02 -6.22 -1.02
N ALA A 231 -6.84 -7.24 -1.87
CA ALA A 231 -6.33 -7.07 -3.23
C ALA A 231 -7.30 -6.30 -4.14
N GLU A 232 -8.60 -6.59 -4.04
CA GLU A 232 -9.63 -5.86 -4.78
C GLU A 232 -9.72 -4.40 -4.33
N ILE A 233 -9.62 -4.14 -3.02
CA ILE A 233 -9.59 -2.76 -2.51
C ILE A 233 -8.38 -2.02 -3.08
N VAL A 234 -7.18 -2.59 -3.01
CA VAL A 234 -5.96 -1.94 -3.52
C VAL A 234 -6.03 -1.73 -5.04
N LYS A 235 -6.70 -2.61 -5.80
CA LYS A 235 -6.90 -2.46 -7.25
C LYS A 235 -7.71 -1.20 -7.59
N HIS A 236 -8.70 -0.85 -6.78
CA HIS A 236 -9.63 0.24 -7.06
C HIS A 236 -9.36 1.51 -6.24
N VAL A 237 -8.65 1.39 -5.13
CA VAL A 237 -8.31 2.48 -4.22
C VAL A 237 -6.79 2.60 -4.17
N PRO A 238 -6.15 3.38 -5.07
CA PRO A 238 -4.69 3.40 -5.20
C PRO A 238 -3.98 4.00 -3.99
N VAL A 239 -4.62 4.92 -3.27
CA VAL A 239 -4.11 5.48 -2.01
C VAL A 239 -5.02 5.06 -0.87
N VAL A 240 -4.54 4.07 -0.12
CA VAL A 240 -5.30 3.40 0.94
C VAL A 240 -5.07 3.96 2.34
N LEU A 241 -4.14 4.90 2.52
CA LEU A 241 -3.86 5.49 3.82
C LEU A 241 -5.00 6.42 4.27
N VAL A 242 -5.42 6.27 5.52
CA VAL A 242 -6.28 7.23 6.23
C VAL A 242 -5.56 7.69 7.48
N GLU A 243 -5.19 8.97 7.50
CA GLU A 243 -4.51 9.59 8.63
C GLU A 243 -5.47 9.84 9.82
N PRO A 244 -4.96 9.96 11.06
CA PRO A 244 -5.77 10.35 12.21
C PRO A 244 -6.59 11.64 11.97
N GLY A 245 -7.87 11.61 12.33
CA GLY A 245 -8.77 12.77 12.20
C GLY A 245 -9.11 13.15 10.76
N LYS A 246 -8.75 12.34 9.75
CA LYS A 246 -9.02 12.62 8.34
C LYS A 246 -10.17 11.79 7.79
N ARG A 247 -10.84 12.37 6.80
CA ARG A 247 -11.87 11.71 5.99
C ARG A 247 -11.29 11.17 4.71
N ARG A 248 -11.94 10.15 4.16
CA ARG A 248 -11.65 9.58 2.85
C ARG A 248 -12.93 9.15 2.15
N ALA A 249 -13.05 9.58 0.91
CA ALA A 249 -14.00 9.05 -0.06
C ALA A 249 -13.28 8.12 -1.04
N PHE A 250 -13.93 7.02 -1.39
CA PHE A 250 -13.47 6.08 -2.42
C PHE A 250 -14.67 5.28 -2.94
N SER A 251 -14.52 4.73 -4.15
CA SER A 251 -15.56 3.90 -4.77
C SER A 251 -15.06 2.46 -4.94
N LEU A 252 -15.96 1.50 -4.72
CA LEU A 252 -15.70 0.07 -4.94
C LEU A 252 -16.74 -0.53 -5.89
N PRO A 253 -16.35 -1.43 -6.80
CA PRO A 253 -17.29 -2.03 -7.76
C PRO A 253 -18.26 -2.95 -7.04
N LEU A 254 -19.52 -2.89 -7.46
CA LEU A 254 -20.54 -3.86 -7.09
C LEU A 254 -20.64 -4.95 -8.16
N PRO A 255 -21.23 -6.11 -7.84
CA PRO A 255 -21.52 -7.13 -8.84
C PRO A 255 -22.27 -6.56 -10.06
N ILE A 256 -21.94 -7.07 -11.25
CA ILE A 256 -22.58 -6.62 -12.48
C ILE A 256 -24.09 -6.89 -12.40
N GLY A 257 -24.88 -5.87 -12.74
CA GLY A 257 -26.35 -5.92 -12.67
C GLY A 257 -26.92 -5.52 -11.31
N THR A 258 -26.09 -5.23 -10.30
CA THR A 258 -26.57 -4.65 -9.05
C THR A 258 -27.29 -3.33 -9.34
N THR A 259 -28.52 -3.23 -8.84
CA THR A 259 -29.27 -1.97 -8.77
C THR A 259 -29.51 -1.66 -7.30
N ALA A 260 -29.33 -0.41 -6.92
CA ALA A 260 -29.51 0.04 -5.55
C ALA A 260 -30.06 1.45 -5.55
N LYS A 261 -31.10 1.68 -4.75
CA LYS A 261 -31.63 3.03 -4.52
C LYS A 261 -30.93 3.70 -3.34
N ASP A 262 -30.76 2.95 -2.27
CA ASP A 262 -30.15 3.38 -1.02
C ASP A 262 -29.17 2.30 -0.55
N LEU A 263 -28.01 2.74 -0.04
CA LEU A 263 -26.96 1.86 0.48
C LEU A 263 -26.52 2.31 1.86
N THR A 264 -26.09 1.35 2.66
CA THR A 264 -25.47 1.53 3.98
C THR A 264 -24.24 0.65 4.03
N VAL A 265 -23.24 1.05 4.83
CA VAL A 265 -21.99 0.30 4.96
C VAL A 265 -21.65 0.08 6.42
N SER A 266 -21.24 -1.14 6.75
CA SER A 266 -20.64 -1.49 8.03
C SER A 266 -19.17 -1.80 7.83
N ILE A 267 -18.32 -1.21 8.68
CA ILE A 267 -16.87 -1.38 8.66
C ILE A 267 -16.48 -2.31 9.80
N LYS A 268 -15.72 -3.37 9.50
CA LYS A 268 -15.20 -4.30 10.50
C LYS A 268 -13.74 -4.60 10.22
N LYS A 269 -12.90 -4.55 11.26
CA LYS A 269 -11.50 -4.96 11.13
C LYS A 269 -11.42 -6.43 10.72
N ARG A 270 -10.51 -6.75 9.80
CA ARG A 270 -10.23 -8.14 9.40
C ARG A 270 -9.52 -8.93 10.48
#